data_AF-A0A9Q3J233-F1
#
_entry.id   AF-A0A9Q3J233-F1
#
_cell.length_a   1.000
_cell.length_b   1.000
_cell.length_c   1.000
_cell.angle_alpha   90.00
_cell.angle_beta   90.00
_cell.angle_gamma   90.00
#
_symmetry.space_group_name_H-M   'P 1'
#
loop_
_entity.id
_entity.type
_entity.pdbx_description
1 polymer ?
#
loop_
_entity_poly.entity_id
_entity_poly.type
_entity_poly.pdbx_seq_one_letter_code
_entity_poly.pdbx_strand_id
1 'polypeptide(L)'
;MPKQISVASSVKDTYKDEFVSNQLVEAQINPSLSPKMKNDLIYMLYKYNNAFSSDNESLGAIKGHEVDISLNIDRPYPPLLRRPDYQASLRAREALENISKSYSKLVYKGK
;
A
#
# COMPACT_ATOMS: atom_id res chain seq x y z
N MET A 1 -34.39 14.97 -26.33
CA MET A 1 -34.55 14.09 -25.15
C MET A 1 -33.53 12.97 -25.25
N PRO A 2 -32.58 12.80 -24.31
CA PRO A 2 -31.66 11.69 -24.37
C PRO A 2 -32.30 10.41 -23.81
N LYS A 3 -32.11 9.32 -24.55
CA LYS A 3 -32.64 7.97 -24.28
C LYS A 3 -32.06 7.41 -22.98
N GLN A 4 -32.93 6.81 -22.18
CA GLN A 4 -32.55 5.97 -21.04
C GLN A 4 -31.86 4.71 -21.58
N ILE A 5 -30.61 4.47 -21.16
CA ILE A 5 -29.91 3.21 -21.40
C ILE A 5 -30.18 2.32 -20.19
N SER A 6 -31.16 1.43 -20.33
CA SER A 6 -31.39 0.31 -19.43
C SER A 6 -30.35 -0.79 -19.72
N VAL A 7 -29.34 -0.94 -18.87
CA VAL A 7 -28.50 -2.14 -18.88
C VAL A 7 -29.00 -3.09 -17.79
N ALA A 8 -29.90 -3.99 -18.19
CA ALA A 8 -30.01 -5.34 -17.65
C ALA A 8 -28.64 -6.03 -17.78
N SER A 9 -28.16 -6.98 -16.98
CA SER A 9 -28.71 -7.80 -15.91
C SER A 9 -27.56 -8.70 -15.44
N SER A 10 -27.45 -8.92 -14.13
CA SER A 10 -26.98 -10.17 -13.51
C SER A 10 -25.76 -10.90 -14.12
N VAL A 11 -24.59 -10.27 -14.10
CA VAL A 11 -23.33 -11.04 -14.00
C VAL A 11 -22.96 -11.00 -12.53
N LYS A 12 -22.94 -12.17 -11.85
CA LYS A 12 -22.36 -12.25 -10.52
C LYS A 12 -20.88 -11.94 -10.72
N ASP A 13 -20.43 -10.78 -10.27
CA ASP A 13 -19.03 -10.37 -10.38
C ASP A 13 -18.20 -11.26 -9.46
N THR A 14 -17.80 -12.43 -9.94
CA THR A 14 -17.03 -13.43 -9.19
C THR A 14 -15.78 -12.80 -8.55
N TYR A 15 -15.18 -11.83 -9.23
CA TYR A 15 -14.04 -11.05 -8.76
C TYR A 15 -14.35 -10.12 -7.58
N LYS A 16 -15.58 -9.62 -7.46
CA LYS A 16 -16.01 -8.80 -6.32
C LYS A 16 -16.15 -9.67 -5.06
N ASP A 17 -16.67 -10.88 -5.22
CA ASP A 17 -16.82 -11.83 -4.12
C ASP A 17 -15.46 -12.33 -3.63
N GLU A 18 -14.51 -12.57 -4.53
CA GLU A 18 -13.11 -12.84 -4.19
C GLU A 18 -12.44 -11.67 -3.46
N PHE A 19 -12.66 -10.43 -3.90
CA PHE A 19 -12.15 -9.23 -3.22
C PHE A 19 -12.69 -9.12 -1.78
N VAL A 20 -13.99 -9.34 -1.58
CA VAL A 20 -14.60 -9.33 -0.24
C VAL A 20 -14.00 -10.44 0.63
N SER A 21 -13.84 -11.64 0.08
CA SER A 21 -13.37 -12.82 0.80
C SER A 21 -11.85 -12.85 1.07
N ASN A 22 -11.07 -12.03 0.37
CA ASN A 22 -9.62 -11.98 0.55
C ASN A 22 -9.15 -10.69 1.23
N GLN A 23 -9.74 -9.54 0.89
CA GLN A 23 -9.26 -8.23 1.36
C GLN A 23 -10.16 -7.58 2.42
N LEU A 24 -11.45 -7.94 2.48
CA LEU A 24 -12.39 -7.33 3.43
C LEU A 24 -12.80 -8.24 4.59
N VAL A 25 -12.18 -9.41 4.73
CA VAL A 25 -12.49 -10.37 5.82
C VAL A 25 -12.26 -9.75 7.20
N GLU A 26 -11.18 -9.01 7.35
CA GLU A 26 -10.80 -8.35 8.60
C GLU A 26 -11.40 -6.95 8.73
N ALA A 27 -12.11 -6.46 7.69
CA ALA A 27 -12.63 -5.11 7.67
C ALA A 27 -13.85 -4.98 8.61
N GLN A 28 -13.74 -4.10 9.61
CA GLN A 28 -14.86 -3.80 10.50
C GLN A 28 -15.76 -2.71 9.91
N ILE A 29 -16.75 -3.12 9.11
CA ILE A 29 -17.78 -2.22 8.58
C ILE A 29 -18.84 -1.98 9.65
N ASN A 30 -19.20 -0.70 9.86
CA ASN A 30 -20.18 -0.30 10.87
C ASN A 30 -21.50 -1.11 10.75
N PRO A 31 -21.97 -1.78 11.82
CA PRO A 31 -23.17 -2.60 11.79
C PRO A 31 -24.45 -1.79 11.52
N SER A 32 -24.48 -0.50 11.88
CA SER A 32 -25.63 0.40 11.70
C SER A 32 -25.89 0.79 10.25
N LEU A 33 -25.00 0.46 9.31
CA LEU A 33 -25.19 0.73 7.88
C LEU A 33 -26.31 -0.14 7.30
N SER A 34 -27.19 0.47 6.51
CA SER A 34 -28.21 -0.27 5.76
C SER A 34 -27.56 -1.21 4.74
N PRO A 35 -28.23 -2.31 4.33
CA PRO A 35 -27.69 -3.26 3.35
C PRO A 35 -27.31 -2.59 2.03
N LYS A 36 -28.09 -1.59 1.60
CA LYS A 36 -27.82 -0.82 0.39
C LYS A 36 -26.51 -0.03 0.52
N MET A 37 -26.32 0.69 1.63
CA MET A 37 -25.10 1.47 1.87
C MET A 37 -23.86 0.59 2.00
N LYS A 38 -23.99 -0.60 2.60
CA LYS A 38 -22.89 -1.57 2.64
C LYS A 38 -22.50 -2.03 1.24
N ASN A 39 -23.47 -2.34 0.39
CA ASN A 39 -23.20 -2.74 -0.99
C ASN A 39 -22.57 -1.63 -1.82
N ASP A 40 -23.02 -0.38 -1.63
CA ASP A 40 -22.46 0.80 -2.29
C ASP A 40 -21.01 1.05 -1.84
N LEU A 41 -20.73 0.89 -0.55
CA LEU A 41 -19.37 0.99 0.01
C LEU A 41 -18.44 -0.09 -0.55
N ILE A 42 -18.87 -1.36 -0.53
CA ILE A 42 -18.08 -2.47 -1.06
C ILE A 42 -17.82 -2.26 -2.56
N TYR A 43 -18.80 -1.77 -3.31
CA TYR A 43 -18.63 -1.44 -4.71
C TYR A 43 -17.60 -0.32 -4.93
N MET A 44 -17.64 0.75 -4.13
CA MET A 44 -16.63 1.82 -4.16
C MET A 44 -15.23 1.30 -3.88
N LEU A 45 -15.06 0.49 -2.83
CA LEU A 45 -13.77 -0.09 -2.46
C LEU A 45 -13.22 -1.00 -3.54
N TYR A 46 -14.07 -1.85 -4.12
CA TYR A 46 -13.68 -2.71 -5.24
C TYR A 46 -13.28 -1.90 -6.48
N LYS A 47 -14.08 -0.89 -6.84
CA LYS A 47 -13.84 -0.04 -8.02
C LYS A 47 -12.50 0.71 -7.94
N TYR A 48 -12.08 1.11 -6.74
CA TYR A 48 -10.85 1.86 -6.52
C TYR A 48 -9.78 1.03 -5.80
N ASN A 49 -9.81 -0.30 -5.91
CA ASN A 49 -8.86 -1.18 -5.21
C ASN A 49 -7.38 -0.83 -5.49
N ASN A 50 -7.07 -0.45 -6.73
CA ASN A 50 -5.72 -0.07 -7.17
C ASN A 50 -5.24 1.29 -6.61
N ALA A 51 -6.12 2.05 -5.95
CA ALA A 51 -5.74 3.29 -5.27
C ALA A 51 -5.16 3.03 -3.87
N PHE A 52 -5.28 1.81 -3.35
CA PHE A 52 -4.79 1.41 -2.04
C PHE A 52 -3.57 0.49 -2.18
N SER A 53 -2.59 0.64 -1.30
CA SER A 53 -1.42 -0.24 -1.25
C SER A 53 -1.81 -1.57 -0.58
N SER A 54 -1.53 -2.69 -1.22
CA SER A 54 -1.56 -4.01 -0.57
C SER A 54 -0.23 -4.30 0.13
N ASP A 55 -0.20 -5.24 1.07
CA ASP A 55 1.03 -5.66 1.77
C ASP A 55 2.14 -6.17 0.82
N ASN A 56 1.75 -6.60 -0.38
CA ASN A 56 2.66 -7.08 -1.41
C ASN A 56 3.15 -5.98 -2.36
N GLU A 57 2.57 -4.78 -2.32
CA GLU A 57 2.91 -3.66 -3.19
C GLU A 57 3.54 -2.54 -2.38
N SER A 58 4.72 -2.08 -2.81
CA SER A 58 5.40 -0.96 -2.14
C SER A 58 4.63 0.34 -2.36
N LEU A 59 4.38 1.10 -1.29
CA LEU A 59 3.75 2.44 -1.34
C LEU A 59 4.36 3.39 -2.39
N GLY A 60 5.65 3.23 -2.71
CA GLY A 60 6.35 4.00 -3.74
C GLY A 60 5.92 3.72 -5.18
N ALA A 61 5.07 2.71 -5.44
CA ALA A 61 4.49 2.42 -6.74
C ALA A 61 3.20 3.22 -7.02
N ILE A 62 2.71 3.99 -6.04
CA ILE A 62 1.51 4.81 -6.20
C ILE A 62 1.84 6.03 -7.04
N LYS A 63 1.25 6.11 -8.24
CA LYS A 63 1.41 7.23 -9.17
C LYS A 63 1.03 8.55 -8.49
N GLY A 64 1.96 9.51 -8.46
CA GLY A 64 1.79 10.82 -7.80
C GLY A 64 2.33 10.92 -6.37
N HIS A 65 2.84 9.83 -5.78
CA HIS A 65 3.61 9.84 -4.53
C HIS A 65 5.12 9.65 -4.78
N GLU A 66 5.60 10.14 -5.91
CA GLU A 66 7.02 10.13 -6.23
C GLU A 66 7.75 11.09 -5.29
N VAL A 67 8.80 10.60 -4.62
CA VAL A 67 9.62 11.44 -3.74
C VAL A 67 10.77 12.01 -4.57
N ASP A 68 10.72 13.31 -4.84
CA ASP A 68 11.85 14.04 -5.41
C ASP A 68 12.89 14.30 -4.31
N ILE A 69 13.96 13.50 -4.31
CA ILE A 69 15.07 13.65 -3.37
C ILE A 69 16.14 14.52 -4.04
N SER A 70 16.03 15.83 -3.86
CA SER A 70 17.07 16.76 -4.26
C SER A 70 18.27 16.67 -3.31
N LEU A 71 19.40 16.18 -3.80
CA LEU A 71 20.67 16.17 -3.08
C LEU A 71 21.19 17.61 -2.94
N ASN A 72 20.95 18.23 -1.78
CA ASN A 72 21.73 19.40 -1.38
C ASN A 72 23.17 18.93 -1.15
N ILE A 73 24.05 19.31 -2.05
CA ILE A 73 25.49 18.96 -2.03
C ILE A 73 26.22 19.62 -0.85
N ASP A 74 25.57 20.60 -0.21
CA ASP A 74 26.04 21.22 1.00
C ASP A 74 25.88 20.26 2.17
N ARG A 75 27.02 19.83 2.72
CA ARG A 75 27.03 18.99 3.91
C ARG A 75 26.33 19.77 5.03
N PRO A 76 25.29 19.20 5.68
CA PRO A 76 24.47 19.93 6.66
C PRO A 76 25.29 20.45 7.84
N TYR A 77 26.48 19.87 8.06
CA TYR A 77 27.43 20.31 9.08
C TYR A 77 28.88 20.30 8.55
N PRO A 78 29.73 21.23 9.00
CA PRO A 78 31.17 21.17 8.81
C PRO A 78 31.74 19.79 9.24
N PRO A 79 32.74 19.23 8.54
CA PRO A 79 33.32 17.92 8.87
C PRO A 79 33.76 17.77 10.34
N LEU A 80 34.15 18.88 10.96
CA LEU A 80 34.58 18.98 12.37
C LEU A 80 33.46 18.67 13.37
N LEU A 81 32.18 18.82 12.99
CA LEU A 81 31.02 18.54 13.83
C LEU A 81 30.42 17.15 13.55
N ARG A 82 31.02 16.38 12.64
CA ARG A 82 30.55 15.04 12.32
C ARG A 82 30.89 14.10 13.47
N ARG A 83 29.85 13.64 14.18
CA ARG A 83 30.00 12.56 15.14
C ARG A 83 30.11 11.22 14.40
N PRO A 84 30.89 10.25 14.90
CA PRO A 84 30.81 8.89 14.38
C PRO A 84 29.40 8.34 14.60
N ASP A 85 28.99 7.41 13.74
CA ASP A 85 27.70 6.75 13.89
C ASP A 85 27.63 6.07 15.27
N TYR A 86 26.52 6.27 15.96
CA TYR A 86 26.30 5.66 17.26
C TYR A 86 26.33 4.14 17.11
N GLN A 87 27.03 3.45 18.02
CA GLN A 87 27.02 1.99 18.04
C GLN A 87 25.59 1.51 18.30
N ALA A 88 25.04 0.74 17.35
CA ALA A 88 23.76 0.10 17.53
C ALA A 88 23.84 -0.94 18.65
N SER A 89 22.79 -1.05 19.46
CA SER A 89 22.66 -2.11 20.46
C SER A 89 22.64 -3.49 19.79
N LEU A 90 22.96 -4.57 20.52
CA LEU A 90 22.91 -5.94 19.97
C LEU A 90 21.55 -6.25 19.32
N ARG A 91 20.46 -5.93 20.03
CA ARG A 91 19.10 -6.09 19.51
C ARG A 91 18.85 -5.30 18.23
N ALA A 92 19.34 -4.06 18.17
CA ALA A 92 19.20 -3.22 16.98
C ALA A 92 20.03 -3.76 15.80
N ARG A 93 21.24 -4.28 16.05
CA ARG A 93 22.08 -4.92 15.03
C ARG A 93 21.40 -6.13 14.42
N GLU A 94 20.89 -7.05 15.25
CA GLU A 94 20.22 -8.26 14.77
C GLU A 94 18.97 -7.93 13.94
N ALA A 95 18.17 -6.96 14.40
CA ALA A 95 17.00 -6.50 13.64
C ALA A 95 17.39 -5.88 12.30
N LEU A 96 18.40 -4.99 12.28
CA LEU A 96 18.90 -4.37 11.04
C LEU A 96 19.49 -5.41 10.08
N GLU A 97 20.19 -6.42 10.58
CA GLU A 97 20.76 -7.49 9.77
C GLU A 97 19.66 -8.35 9.12
N ASN A 98 18.61 -8.70 9.86
CA ASN A 98 17.45 -9.43 9.33
C ASN A 98 16.71 -8.64 8.25
N ILE A 99 16.49 -7.34 8.50
CA ILE A 99 15.88 -6.42 7.54
C ILE A 99 16.74 -6.33 6.28
N SER A 100 18.06 -6.13 6.43
CA SER A 100 18.99 -6.03 5.30
C SER A 100 19.05 -7.31 4.46
N LYS A 101 19.07 -8.49 5.08
CA LYS A 101 19.05 -9.79 4.39
C LYS A 101 17.75 -10.03 3.62
N SER A 102 16.61 -9.58 4.18
CA SER A 102 15.32 -9.68 3.49
C SER A 102 15.33 -8.85 2.20
N TYR A 103 15.78 -7.60 2.27
CA TYR A 103 15.87 -6.71 1.10
C TYR A 103 16.86 -7.22 0.05
N SER A 104 18.04 -7.72 0.44
CA SER A 104 19.00 -8.25 -0.54
C SER A 104 18.43 -9.46 -1.29
N LYS A 105 17.74 -10.36 -0.59
CA LYS A 105 17.10 -11.53 -1.21
C LYS A 105 16.03 -11.15 -2.24
N LEU A 106 15.30 -10.05 -2.04
CA LEU A 106 14.32 -9.54 -3.00
C LEU A 106 14.99 -8.96 -4.26
N VAL A 107 16.08 -8.21 -4.09
CA VAL A 107 16.82 -7.57 -5.20
C VAL A 107 17.49 -8.59 -6.12
N TYR A 108 17.96 -9.72 -5.59
CA TYR A 108 18.63 -10.77 -6.38
C TYR A 108 17.68 -11.88 -6.90
N LYS A 109 16.39 -11.88 -6.51
CA LYS A 109 15.39 -12.82 -7.06
C LYS A 109 14.74 -12.32 -8.36
N GLY A 110 14.93 -11.05 -8.70
CA GLY A 110 14.38 -10.41 -9.90
C GLY A 110 15.38 -10.29 -11.06
N LYS A 111 16.45 -11.11 -11.07
CA LYS A 111 17.38 -11.25 -12.20
C LYS A 111 17.39 -12.69 -12.71
#